data_AF-A0A1H9IKH5-F1
#
_entry.id   AF-A0A1H9IKH5-F1
#
_cell.length_a   1.000
_cell.length_b   1.000
_cell.length_c   1.000
_cell.angle_alpha   90.00
_cell.angle_beta   90.00
_cell.angle_gamma   90.00
#
_symmetry.space_group_name_H-M   'P 1'
#
loop_
_entity.id
_entity.type
_entity.pdbx_description
1 polymer ?
#
loop_
_entity_poly.entity_id
_entity_poly.type
_entity_poly.pdbx_seq_one_letter_code
_entity_poly.pdbx_strand_id
1 'polypeptide(L)' 'MRNRSILTEAKQIQLASELIKLGARLQVLEVNSNLSRERLVKLYKEIKGVSPP' A
#
# COMPACT_ATOMS: atom_id res chain seq x y z
N MET A 1 -0.99 -0.46 -24.39
CA MET A 1 -1.02 0.23 -23.08
C MET A 1 -1.67 -0.70 -22.07
N ARG A 2 -1.02 -0.96 -20.94
CA ARG A 2 -1.41 -2.02 -19.99
C ARG A 2 -2.77 -1.71 -19.36
N ASN A 3 -3.80 -2.47 -19.71
CA ASN A 3 -5.03 -2.61 -18.94
C ASN A 3 -4.70 -3.22 -17.57
N ARG A 4 -4.11 -2.43 -16.65
CA ARG A 4 -4.12 -2.84 -15.24
C ARG A 4 -5.59 -2.80 -14.82
N SER A 5 -6.17 -3.97 -14.61
CA SER A 5 -7.55 -4.07 -14.17
C SER A 5 -7.73 -3.28 -12.88
N ILE A 6 -8.72 -2.40 -12.85
CA ILE A 6 -9.09 -1.59 -11.66
C ILE A 6 -9.31 -2.53 -10.46
N LEU A 7 -9.84 -3.72 -10.68
CA LEU A 7 -10.02 -4.74 -9.66
C LEU A 7 -8.69 -5.21 -9.07
N THR A 8 -7.66 -5.38 -9.88
CA THR A 8 -6.32 -5.74 -9.40
C THR A 8 -5.74 -4.62 -8.55
N GLU A 9 -5.91 -3.37 -8.98
CA GLU A 9 -5.42 -2.21 -8.24
C GLU A 9 -6.14 -2.04 -6.89
N ALA A 10 -7.45 -2.22 -6.86
CA ALA A 10 -8.24 -2.22 -5.62
C ALA A 10 -7.77 -3.30 -4.64
N LYS A 11 -7.51 -4.52 -5.14
CA LYS A 11 -6.97 -5.61 -4.30
C LYS A 11 -5.60 -5.26 -3.71
N GLN A 12 -4.73 -4.61 -4.48
CA GLN A 12 -3.42 -4.19 -3.98
C GLN A 12 -3.52 -3.11 -2.89
N ILE A 13 -4.46 -2.17 -3.03
CA ILE A 13 -4.74 -1.15 -2.02
C ILE A 13 -5.31 -1.80 -0.76
N GLN A 14 -6.25 -2.74 -0.89
CA GLN A 14 -6.81 -3.48 0.25
C GLN A 14 -5.73 -4.23 1.01
N LEU A 15 -4.90 -5.01 0.31
CA LEU A 15 -3.79 -5.76 0.90
C LEU A 15 -2.83 -4.83 1.66
N ALA A 16 -2.38 -3.74 1.02
CA ALA A 16 -1.48 -2.79 1.67
C ALA A 16 -2.13 -2.14 2.91
N SER A 17 -3.43 -1.82 2.84
CA SER A 17 -4.19 -1.25 3.96
C SER A 17 -4.27 -2.20 5.15
N GLU A 18 -4.51 -3.49 4.91
CA GLU A 18 -4.54 -4.51 5.96
C GLU A 18 -3.16 -4.68 6.61
N LEU A 19 -2.10 -4.79 5.81
CA LEU A 19 -0.74 -4.88 6.32
C LEU A 19 -0.35 -3.66 7.17
N ILE A 20 -0.73 -2.44 6.75
CA ILE A 20 -0.52 -1.22 7.53
C ILE A 20 -1.26 -1.32 8.87
N LYS A 21 -2.53 -1.73 8.87
CA LYS A 21 -3.32 -1.89 10.11
C LYS A 21 -2.63 -2.86 11.08
N LEU A 22 -2.08 -3.95 10.57
CA LEU A 22 -1.29 -4.95 11.32
C LEU A 22 0.10 -4.45 11.79
N GLY A 23 0.52 -3.24 11.39
CA GLY A 23 1.79 -2.65 11.81
C GLY A 23 2.99 -3.03 10.93
N ALA A 24 2.74 -3.46 9.69
CA ALA A 24 3.81 -3.70 8.72
C ALA A 24 4.60 -2.42 8.42
N ARG A 25 5.92 -2.56 8.27
CA ARG A 25 6.83 -1.47 7.86
C ARG A 25 6.73 -1.19 6.37
N LEU A 26 7.18 -0.02 5.91
CA LEU A 26 7.10 0.39 4.51
C LEU A 26 7.78 -0.62 3.57
N GLN A 27 8.94 -1.14 3.95
CA GLN A 27 9.69 -2.11 3.16
C GLN A 27 8.89 -3.41 2.97
N VAL A 28 8.09 -3.81 3.97
CA VAL A 28 7.20 -4.99 3.85
C VAL A 28 6.09 -4.72 2.84
N LEU A 29 5.54 -3.50 2.81
CA LEU A 29 4.51 -3.12 1.83
C LEU A 29 5.06 -3.05 0.40
N GLU A 30 6.31 -2.61 0.23
CA GLU A 30 6.99 -2.52 -1.07
C GLU A 30 7.24 -3.90 -1.68
N VAL A 31 7.57 -4.91 -0.88
CA VAL A 31 7.80 -6.28 -1.39
C VAL A 31 6.53 -7.10 -1.57
N ASN A 32 5.45 -6.76 -0.86
CA ASN A 32 4.18 -7.52 -0.89
C ASN A 32 3.10 -6.86 -1.77
N SER A 33 3.32 -5.64 -2.26
CA SER A 33 2.37 -4.94 -3.13
C SER A 33 3.04 -4.38 -4.37
N ASN A 34 2.26 -4.24 -5.45
CA ASN A 34 2.71 -3.66 -6.71
C ASN A 34 2.41 -2.15 -6.80
N LEU A 35 2.25 -1.49 -5.64
CA LEU A 35 2.00 -0.06 -5.52
C LEU A 35 3.32 0.71 -5.53
N SER A 36 3.31 1.93 -6.07
CA SER A 36 4.48 2.79 -5.98
C SER A 36 4.75 3.20 -4.54
N ARG A 37 6.02 3.42 -4.21
CA ARG A 37 6.45 3.91 -2.88
C ARG A 37 5.67 5.15 -2.43
N GLU A 38 5.45 6.10 -3.34
CA GLU A 38 4.67 7.31 -3.03
C GLU A 38 3.23 7.00 -2.58
N ARG A 39 2.55 6.06 -3.26
CA ARG A 39 1.20 5.64 -2.88
C ARG A 39 1.19 4.92 -1.54
N LEU A 40 2.19 4.08 -1.28
CA LEU A 40 2.33 3.40 0.01
C LEU A 40 2.55 4.38 1.15
N VAL A 41 3.39 5.41 0.96
CA VAL A 41 3.60 6.46 1.97
C VAL A 41 2.33 7.27 2.24
N LYS A 42 1.58 7.65 1.19
CA LYS A 42 0.29 8.35 1.37
C LYS A 42 -0.71 7.48 2.12
N LEU A 43 -0.89 6.22 1.69
CA LEU A 43 -1.81 5.27 2.33
C LEU A 43 -1.44 5.01 3.79
N TYR A 44 -0.15 4.89 4.10
CA TYR A 44 0.33 4.73 5.47
C TYR A 44 -0.02 5.94 6.33
N LYS A 45 0.20 7.16 5.82
CA LYS A 45 -0.16 8.41 6.51
C LYS A 45 -1.66 8.54 6.73
N GLU A 46 -2.47 8.18 5.73
CA GLU A 46 -3.93 8.21 5.85
C GLU A 46 -4.45 7.25 6.93
N ILE A 47 -3.83 6.07 7.08
CA ILE A 47 -4.29 5.04 8.04
C ILE A 47 -3.69 5.24 9.44
N LYS A 48 -2.40 5.58 9.55
CA LYS A 48 -1.69 5.67 10.84
C LYS A 48 -1.48 7.10 11.33
N GLY A 49 -1.73 8.12 10.51
CA GLY A 49 -1.55 9.53 10.86
C GLY A 49 -0.08 9.99 10.95
N VAL A 50 0.88 9.09 10.73
CA VAL A 50 2.33 9.36 10.83
C VAL A 50 3.05 8.88 9.59
N SER A 51 4.27 9.38 9.36
CA SER A 51 5.13 8.84 8.31
C SER A 51 5.60 7.42 8.69
N PRO A 52 5.65 6.49 7.73
CA PRO A 52 6.18 5.15 7.98
C PRO A 52 7.66 5.18 8.41
N PRO A 53 8.09 4.26 9.30
CA PRO A 53 9.49 4.06 9.66
C PRO A 53 10.29 3.32 8.57
#